data_AF-A0A8T5JB22-F1
#
_entry.id   AF-A0A8T5JB22-F1
#
_cell.length_a   1.000
_cell.length_b   1.000
_cell.length_c   1.000
_cell.angle_alpha   90.00
_cell.angle_beta   90.00
_cell.angle_gamma   90.00
#
_symmetry.space_group_name_H-M   'P 1'
#
loop_
_entity.id
_entity.type
_entity.pdbx_description
1 polymer ?
#
loop_
_entity_poly.entity_id
_entity_poly.type
_entity_poly.pdbx_seq_one_letter_code
_entity_poly.pdbx_strand_id
1 'polypeptide(L)'
;MKCKRGAFFILYLILLVFAFGALDIMFWLNGQGKIQGALVNPGEVLKVSHSYDLFELREKVLIFESLNSVDGSYVFGTEEFTNSFREILIQKTSTDSLMNDFILEGIAIEGKPLDSVPDNLFESRLYSEDSFVLDNGNLLFSRGSIGKEIILPSGSLKKISFPVRASFEYSSDYSVTSDGINYFLEVL
;
A
#
# COMPACT_ATOMS: atom_id res chain seq x y z
N MET A 1 16.86 72.55 26.85
CA MET A 1 16.31 71.20 27.15
C MET A 1 15.71 70.49 25.91
N LYS A 2 16.27 70.67 24.70
CA LYS A 2 15.70 70.09 23.46
C LYS A 2 16.21 68.67 23.13
N CYS A 3 17.47 68.33 23.47
CA CYS A 3 18.03 66.98 23.23
C CYS A 3 17.49 65.88 24.14
N LYS A 4 17.03 66.20 25.36
CA LYS A 4 16.54 65.18 26.30
C LYS A 4 15.26 64.49 25.80
N ARG A 5 14.36 65.25 25.15
CA ARG A 5 13.10 64.71 24.59
C ARG A 5 13.33 63.75 23.42
N GLY A 6 14.32 64.02 22.57
CA GLY A 6 14.70 63.13 21.47
C GLY A 6 15.30 61.81 21.97
N ALA A 7 16.12 61.85 23.02
CA ALA A 7 16.67 60.64 23.64
C ALA A 7 15.58 59.73 24.24
N PHE A 8 14.55 60.32 24.87
CA PHE A 8 13.38 59.56 25.35
C PHE A 8 12.57 58.95 24.20
N PHE A 9 12.41 59.67 23.09
CA PHE A 9 11.70 59.15 21.92
C PHE A 9 12.45 57.99 21.26
N ILE A 10 13.78 58.08 21.15
CA ILE A 10 14.63 57.00 20.62
C ILE A 10 14.55 55.76 21.53
N LEU A 11 14.60 55.95 22.85
CA LEU A 11 14.46 54.84 23.81
C LEU A 11 13.09 54.14 23.66
N TYR A 12 12.02 54.92 23.49
CA TYR A 12 10.67 54.40 23.29
C TYR A 12 10.55 53.64 21.96
N LEU A 13 11.15 54.17 20.89
CA LEU A 13 11.19 53.52 19.58
C LEU A 13 11.92 52.18 19.64
N ILE A 14 13.06 52.12 20.33
CA ILE A 14 13.82 50.88 20.53
C ILE A 14 12.98 49.84 21.28
N LEU A 15 12.33 50.24 22.38
CA LEU A 15 11.44 49.34 23.14
C LEU A 15 10.29 48.80 22.30
N LEU A 16 9.71 49.65 21.45
CA LEU A 16 8.63 49.27 20.56
C LEU A 16 9.09 48.29 19.47
N VAL A 17 10.27 48.51 18.88
CA VAL A 17 10.89 47.56 17.94
C VAL A 17 11.19 46.21 18.61
N PHE A 18 11.70 46.22 19.84
CA PHE A 18 11.91 44.99 20.61
C PHE A 18 10.59 44.26 20.91
N ALA A 19 9.51 44.99 21.21
CA ALA A 19 8.20 44.40 21.45
C ALA A 19 7.63 43.74 20.19
N PHE A 20 7.75 44.38 19.02
CA PHE A 20 7.34 43.78 17.75
C PHE A 20 8.20 42.57 17.38
N GLY A 21 9.52 42.66 17.54
CA GLY A 21 10.42 41.52 17.30
C GLY A 21 10.13 40.33 18.22
N ALA A 22 9.82 40.57 19.49
CA ALA A 22 9.44 39.53 20.44
C ALA A 22 8.09 38.89 20.07
N LEU A 23 7.12 39.67 19.60
CA LEU A 23 5.84 39.16 19.09
C LEU A 23 6.05 38.29 17.87
N ASP A 24 6.87 38.70 16.90
CA ASP A 24 7.15 37.91 15.69
C ASP A 24 7.84 36.59 16.03
N ILE A 25 8.81 36.59 16.96
CA ILE A 25 9.45 35.36 17.45
C ILE A 25 8.43 34.47 18.16
N MET A 26 7.54 35.04 18.98
CA MET A 26 6.47 34.29 19.64
C MET A 26 5.49 33.68 18.64
N PHE A 27 5.09 34.42 17.60
CA PHE A 27 4.26 33.91 16.51
C PHE A 27 4.98 32.84 15.71
N TRP A 28 6.26 32.99 15.45
CA TRP A 28 7.08 32.01 14.73
C TRP A 28 7.25 30.71 15.54
N LEU A 29 7.57 30.80 16.84
CA LEU A 29 7.69 29.64 17.74
C LEU A 29 6.35 28.91 17.91
N ASN A 30 5.26 29.67 18.11
CA ASN A 30 3.91 29.12 18.23
C ASN A 30 3.37 28.60 16.88
N GLY A 31 3.90 29.14 15.78
CA GLY A 31 3.65 28.72 14.41
C GLY A 31 4.33 27.39 14.10
N GLN A 32 5.62 27.24 14.39
CA GLN A 32 6.35 25.98 14.15
C GLN A 32 5.73 24.79 14.89
N GLY A 33 5.30 24.98 16.15
CA GLY A 33 4.59 23.94 16.91
C GLY A 33 3.20 23.58 16.35
N LYS A 34 2.62 24.42 15.50
CA LYS A 34 1.30 24.20 14.87
C LYS A 34 1.38 23.82 13.38
N ILE A 35 2.49 24.12 12.70
CA ILE A 35 2.74 23.86 11.27
C ILE A 35 3.32 22.45 11.06
N GLN A 36 3.88 21.80 12.09
CA GLN A 36 4.20 20.36 12.07
C GLN A 36 2.96 19.46 12.13
N GLY A 37 1.76 19.99 11.92
CA GLY A 37 0.59 19.18 11.66
C GLY A 37 0.70 18.62 10.26
N ALA A 38 1.40 17.49 10.10
CA ALA A 38 1.15 16.63 8.95
C ALA A 38 -0.38 16.45 8.89
N LEU A 39 -1.01 16.95 7.81
CA LEU A 39 -2.46 16.88 7.60
C LEU A 39 -2.96 15.43 7.68
N VAL A 40 -2.03 14.49 7.55
CA VAL A 40 -2.23 13.07 7.34
C VAL A 40 -1.15 12.30 8.11
N ASN A 41 -1.51 11.24 8.83
CA ASN A 41 -0.55 10.39 9.53
C ASN A 41 0.20 9.46 8.54
N PRO A 42 1.53 9.60 8.35
CA PRO A 42 2.29 8.74 7.42
C PRO A 42 2.39 7.29 7.90
N GLY A 43 2.15 7.02 9.20
CA GLY A 43 2.23 5.68 9.76
C GLY A 43 1.25 4.70 9.14
N GLU A 44 0.06 5.16 8.74
CA GLU A 44 -0.94 4.29 8.10
C GLU A 44 -0.51 3.86 6.68
N VAL A 45 0.15 4.74 5.93
CA VAL A 45 0.73 4.39 4.61
C VAL A 45 1.84 3.34 4.77
N LEU A 46 2.71 3.52 5.76
CA LEU A 46 3.81 2.58 6.03
C LEU A 46 3.29 1.20 6.45
N LYS A 47 2.20 1.14 7.22
CA LYS A 47 1.57 -0.14 7.59
C LYS A 47 1.07 -0.88 6.36
N VAL A 48 0.35 -0.22 5.45
CA VAL A 48 -0.15 -0.87 4.23
C VAL A 48 1.01 -1.36 3.36
N SER A 49 2.07 -0.57 3.21
CA SER A 49 3.28 -1.01 2.51
C SER A 49 3.88 -2.26 3.14
N HIS A 50 4.00 -2.30 4.47
CA HIS A 50 4.57 -3.47 5.14
C HIS A 50 3.67 -4.71 5.03
N SER A 51 2.35 -4.53 5.16
CA SER A 51 1.39 -5.62 4.95
C SER A 51 1.44 -6.16 3.53
N TYR A 52 1.69 -5.30 2.55
CA TYR A 52 1.88 -5.70 1.15
C TYR A 52 3.15 -6.56 0.97
N ASP A 53 4.27 -6.17 1.56
CA ASP A 53 5.51 -6.97 1.50
C ASP A 53 5.29 -8.38 2.09
N LEU A 54 4.57 -8.47 3.21
CA LEU A 54 4.22 -9.75 3.83
C LEU A 54 3.29 -10.58 2.94
N PHE A 55 2.33 -9.93 2.29
CA PHE A 55 1.43 -10.55 1.32
C PHE A 55 2.21 -11.13 0.14
N GLU A 56 3.12 -10.39 -0.48
CA GLU A 56 3.93 -10.88 -1.61
C GLU A 56 4.78 -12.09 -1.23
N LEU A 57 5.38 -12.07 -0.03
CA LEU A 57 6.17 -13.20 0.47
C LEU A 57 5.30 -14.44 0.65
N ARG A 58 4.09 -14.28 1.21
CA ARG A 58 3.15 -15.38 1.40
C ARG A 58 2.63 -15.90 0.07
N GLU A 59 2.33 -15.02 -0.88
CA GLU A 59 1.91 -15.36 -2.24
C GLU A 59 2.94 -16.27 -2.92
N LYS A 60 4.22 -15.87 -2.91
CA LYS A 60 5.32 -16.68 -3.48
C LYS A 60 5.38 -18.08 -2.86
N VAL A 61 5.24 -18.19 -1.54
CA VAL A 61 5.20 -19.48 -0.85
C VAL A 61 4.02 -20.33 -1.34
N LEU A 62 2.82 -19.76 -1.43
CA LEU A 62 1.64 -20.47 -1.90
C LEU A 62 1.76 -20.90 -3.37
N ILE A 63 2.41 -20.08 -4.22
CA ILE A 63 2.74 -20.46 -5.60
C ILE A 63 3.61 -21.72 -5.61
N PHE A 64 4.72 -21.74 -4.87
CA PHE A 64 5.58 -22.93 -4.79
C PHE A 64 4.86 -24.15 -4.23
N GLU A 65 4.10 -23.97 -3.15
CA GLU A 65 3.32 -25.07 -2.58
C GLU A 65 2.27 -25.60 -3.56
N SER A 66 1.71 -24.74 -4.42
CA SER A 66 0.73 -25.12 -5.44
C SER A 66 1.40 -25.88 -6.58
N LEU A 67 2.54 -25.40 -7.10
CA LEU A 67 3.33 -26.09 -8.12
C LEU A 67 3.71 -27.51 -7.66
N ASN A 68 4.22 -27.64 -6.43
CA ASN A 68 4.59 -28.94 -5.85
C ASN A 68 3.40 -29.89 -5.65
N SER A 69 2.17 -29.36 -5.56
CA SER A 69 0.96 -30.19 -5.40
C SER A 69 0.50 -30.80 -6.73
N VAL A 70 0.87 -30.19 -7.87
CA VAL A 70 0.46 -30.62 -9.22
C VAL A 70 1.48 -31.55 -9.86
N ASP A 71 2.77 -31.37 -9.57
CA ASP A 71 3.92 -32.03 -10.20
C ASP A 71 3.84 -33.57 -10.24
N GLY A 72 3.13 -34.20 -9.29
CA GLY A 72 2.93 -35.66 -9.26
C GLY A 72 1.79 -36.18 -10.14
N SER A 73 0.88 -35.32 -10.59
CA SER A 73 -0.35 -35.69 -11.30
C SER A 73 -0.38 -35.25 -12.76
N TYR A 74 0.35 -34.19 -13.11
CA TYR A 74 0.34 -33.61 -14.45
C TYR A 74 1.74 -33.18 -14.90
N VAL A 75 1.96 -33.15 -16.22
CA VAL A 75 3.25 -32.76 -16.80
C VAL A 75 3.33 -31.25 -16.94
N PHE A 76 4.40 -30.64 -16.40
CA PHE A 76 4.67 -29.21 -16.55
C PHE A 76 4.71 -28.80 -18.04
N GLY A 77 4.14 -27.64 -18.36
CA GLY A 77 4.03 -27.15 -19.74
C GLY A 77 2.81 -27.67 -20.52
N THR A 78 1.88 -28.36 -19.84
CA THR A 78 0.57 -28.73 -20.41
C THR A 78 -0.54 -27.81 -19.92
N GLU A 79 -1.62 -27.72 -20.69
CA GLU A 79 -2.83 -26.98 -20.30
C GLU A 79 -3.47 -27.58 -19.04
N GLU A 80 -3.51 -28.92 -18.94
CA GLU A 80 -4.02 -29.63 -17.77
C GLU A 80 -3.24 -29.29 -16.48
N PHE A 81 -1.91 -29.23 -16.56
CA PHE A 81 -1.07 -28.76 -15.46
C PHE A 81 -1.42 -27.32 -15.07
N THR A 82 -1.55 -26.44 -16.06
CA THR A 82 -1.82 -25.01 -15.82
C THR A 82 -3.16 -24.79 -15.14
N ASN A 83 -4.20 -25.49 -15.60
CA ASN A 83 -5.54 -25.42 -15.02
C ASN A 83 -5.56 -25.97 -13.58
N SER A 84 -4.92 -27.12 -13.35
CA SER A 84 -4.83 -27.71 -12.01
C SER A 84 -4.02 -26.83 -11.05
N PHE A 85 -2.91 -26.26 -11.50
CA PHE A 85 -2.12 -25.30 -10.73
C PHE A 85 -2.93 -24.08 -10.33
N ARG A 86 -3.66 -23.49 -11.28
CA ARG A 86 -4.53 -22.34 -11.04
C ARG A 86 -5.59 -22.66 -10.00
N GLU A 87 -6.29 -23.78 -10.13
CA GLU A 87 -7.33 -24.18 -9.16
C GLU A 87 -6.78 -24.36 -7.74
N ILE A 88 -5.63 -25.04 -7.61
CA ILE A 88 -4.98 -25.24 -6.31
C ILE A 88 -4.50 -23.90 -5.72
N LEU A 89 -3.93 -23.03 -6.54
CA LEU A 89 -3.48 -21.71 -6.10
C LEU A 89 -4.65 -20.86 -5.58
N ILE A 90 -5.78 -20.86 -6.30
CA ILE A 90 -7.00 -20.16 -5.89
C ILE A 90 -7.53 -20.74 -4.58
N GLN A 91 -7.59 -22.07 -4.45
CA GLN A 91 -8.04 -22.74 -3.24
C GLN A 91 -7.14 -22.38 -2.04
N LYS A 92 -5.81 -22.46 -2.20
CA LYS A 92 -4.87 -22.13 -1.12
C LYS A 92 -4.93 -20.66 -0.74
N THR A 93 -5.03 -19.75 -1.72
CA THR A 93 -5.12 -18.30 -1.46
C THR A 93 -6.41 -17.94 -0.73
N SER A 94 -7.55 -18.52 -1.12
CA SER A 94 -8.85 -18.23 -0.50
C SER A 94 -9.01 -18.85 0.89
N THR A 95 -8.30 -19.94 1.18
CA THR A 95 -8.35 -20.63 2.49
C THR A 95 -7.29 -20.14 3.47
N ASP A 96 -6.21 -19.53 2.99
CA ASP A 96 -5.20 -18.89 3.85
C ASP A 96 -5.77 -17.60 4.45
N SER A 97 -5.92 -17.57 5.78
CA SER A 97 -6.54 -16.44 6.46
C SER A 97 -5.77 -15.14 6.28
N LEU A 98 -4.43 -15.17 6.26
CA LEU A 98 -3.63 -13.95 6.13
C LEU A 98 -3.79 -13.34 4.74
N MET A 99 -3.77 -14.19 3.70
CA MET A 99 -3.99 -13.75 2.33
C MET A 99 -5.40 -13.21 2.14
N ASN A 100 -6.40 -13.94 2.63
CA ASN A 100 -7.79 -13.57 2.48
C ASN A 100 -8.12 -12.26 3.23
N ASP A 101 -7.67 -12.14 4.47
CA ASP A 101 -7.83 -10.92 5.27
C ASP A 101 -7.17 -9.73 4.55
N PHE A 102 -5.92 -9.90 4.08
CA PHE A 102 -5.25 -8.85 3.33
C PHE A 102 -6.01 -8.50 2.06
N ILE A 103 -6.56 -9.44 1.29
CA ILE A 103 -7.28 -9.17 0.04
C ILE A 103 -8.62 -8.48 0.28
N LEU A 104 -9.35 -8.87 1.32
CA LEU A 104 -10.71 -8.36 1.59
C LEU A 104 -10.73 -7.05 2.38
N GLU A 105 -9.74 -6.81 3.26
CA GLU A 105 -9.72 -5.62 4.11
C GLU A 105 -9.58 -4.33 3.29
N GLY A 106 -10.57 -3.44 3.33
CA GLY A 106 -10.51 -2.17 2.61
C GLY A 106 -10.39 -2.33 1.09
N ILE A 107 -10.90 -3.43 0.54
CA ILE A 107 -10.85 -3.71 -0.89
C ILE A 107 -11.50 -2.59 -1.70
N ALA A 108 -10.77 -2.13 -2.71
CA ALA A 108 -11.24 -1.16 -3.69
C ALA A 108 -11.01 -1.69 -5.10
N ILE A 109 -11.94 -1.41 -6.01
CA ILE A 109 -11.79 -1.69 -7.43
C ILE A 109 -11.96 -0.36 -8.16
N GLU A 110 -11.01 -0.05 -9.05
CA GLU A 110 -11.02 1.20 -9.84
C GLU A 110 -11.14 2.45 -8.93
N GLY A 111 -10.42 2.42 -7.79
CA GLY A 111 -10.42 3.50 -6.81
C GLY A 111 -11.72 3.67 -6.01
N LYS A 112 -12.66 2.73 -6.09
CA LYS A 112 -13.91 2.76 -5.31
C LYS A 112 -13.98 1.60 -4.32
N PRO A 113 -14.36 1.83 -3.06
CA PRO A 113 -14.61 0.76 -2.12
C PRO A 113 -15.78 -0.09 -2.61
N LEU A 114 -15.66 -1.41 -2.44
CA LEU A 114 -16.75 -2.32 -2.75
C LEU A 114 -17.71 -2.45 -1.57
N ASP A 115 -19.01 -2.33 -1.84
CA ASP A 115 -20.06 -2.62 -0.87
C ASP A 115 -20.22 -4.13 -0.62
N SER A 116 -19.87 -4.95 -1.60
CA SER A 116 -19.92 -6.42 -1.52
C SER A 116 -18.80 -7.05 -2.33
N VAL A 117 -18.18 -8.09 -1.77
CA VAL A 117 -17.14 -8.87 -2.44
C VAL A 117 -17.82 -9.79 -3.48
N PRO A 118 -17.39 -9.79 -4.75
CA PRO A 118 -17.89 -10.73 -5.75
C PRO A 118 -17.58 -12.18 -5.35
N ASP A 119 -18.56 -13.08 -5.49
CA ASP A 119 -18.39 -14.51 -5.14
C ASP A 119 -17.19 -15.17 -5.83
N ASN A 120 -16.86 -14.72 -7.06
CA ASN A 120 -15.77 -15.27 -7.85
C ASN A 120 -14.57 -14.32 -7.95
N LEU A 121 -14.31 -13.48 -6.93
CA LEU A 121 -13.21 -12.50 -6.95
C LEU A 121 -11.86 -13.16 -7.31
N PHE A 122 -11.55 -14.30 -6.69
CA PHE A 122 -10.28 -14.99 -6.92
C PHE A 122 -10.17 -15.55 -8.34
N GLU A 123 -11.21 -16.21 -8.84
CA GLU A 123 -11.21 -16.86 -10.14
C GLU A 123 -11.31 -15.89 -11.32
N SER A 124 -12.12 -14.83 -11.18
CA SER A 124 -12.45 -13.94 -12.30
C SER A 124 -11.58 -12.69 -12.38
N ARG A 125 -10.97 -12.27 -11.26
CA ARG A 125 -10.19 -11.03 -11.18
C ARG A 125 -8.75 -11.25 -10.79
N LEU A 126 -8.47 -12.01 -9.72
CA LEU A 126 -7.10 -12.16 -9.22
C LEU A 126 -6.30 -13.16 -10.03
N TYR A 127 -6.87 -14.32 -10.32
CA TYR A 127 -6.23 -15.39 -11.08
C TYR A 127 -7.15 -15.81 -12.22
N SER A 128 -7.42 -14.88 -13.14
CA SER A 128 -8.21 -15.14 -14.35
C SER A 128 -7.55 -16.21 -15.21
N GLU A 129 -8.33 -17.02 -15.91
CA GLU A 129 -7.79 -18.03 -16.84
C GLU A 129 -6.91 -17.39 -17.92
N ASP A 130 -7.36 -16.27 -18.48
CA ASP A 130 -6.64 -15.49 -19.50
C ASP A 130 -5.29 -14.92 -19.03
N SER A 131 -5.03 -14.90 -17.72
CA SER A 131 -3.75 -14.40 -17.19
C SER A 131 -2.69 -15.49 -17.10
N PHE A 132 -2.96 -16.74 -17.45
CA PHE A 132 -1.98 -17.83 -17.47
C PHE A 132 -1.63 -18.17 -18.92
N VAL A 133 -0.37 -18.03 -19.29
CA VAL A 133 0.13 -18.25 -20.64
C VAL A 133 1.35 -19.15 -20.60
N LEU A 134 1.35 -20.20 -21.42
CA LEU A 134 2.54 -21.00 -21.67
C LEU A 134 3.33 -20.38 -22.83
N ASP A 135 4.53 -19.89 -22.54
CA ASP A 135 5.43 -19.33 -23.55
C ASP A 135 6.82 -19.97 -23.46
N ASN A 136 7.29 -20.53 -24.57
CA ASN A 136 8.62 -21.14 -24.71
C ASN A 136 9.01 -22.15 -23.61
N GLY A 137 8.04 -22.89 -23.07
CA GLY A 137 8.27 -23.86 -21.99
C GLY A 137 8.25 -23.26 -20.58
N ASN A 138 7.92 -21.98 -20.46
CA ASN A 138 7.71 -21.30 -19.19
C ASN A 138 6.20 -21.09 -18.97
N LEU A 139 5.77 -21.13 -17.71
CA LEU A 139 4.43 -20.72 -17.32
C LEU A 139 4.50 -19.27 -16.84
N LEU A 140 3.95 -18.37 -17.65
CA LEU A 140 3.79 -16.96 -17.30
C LEU A 140 2.42 -16.76 -16.71
N PHE A 141 2.32 -16.05 -15.59
CA PHE A 141 1.02 -15.61 -15.12
C PHE A 141 1.04 -14.31 -14.34
N SER A 142 -0.08 -13.59 -14.41
CA SER A 142 -0.27 -12.31 -13.72
C SER A 142 -1.35 -12.43 -12.66
N ARG A 143 -1.05 -11.91 -11.45
CA ARG A 143 -2.09 -11.63 -10.46
C ARG A 143 -2.75 -10.29 -10.79
N GLY A 144 -4.07 -10.32 -10.92
CA GLY A 144 -4.89 -9.11 -11.09
C GLY A 144 -4.70 -8.09 -9.96
N SER A 145 -5.00 -6.84 -10.28
CA SER A 145 -4.80 -5.71 -9.34
C SER A 145 -5.70 -5.84 -8.11
N ILE A 146 -5.09 -5.76 -6.93
CA ILE A 146 -5.76 -5.60 -5.64
C ILE A 146 -5.70 -4.13 -5.27
N GLY A 147 -6.85 -3.46 -5.32
CA GLY A 147 -6.98 -2.10 -4.81
C GLY A 147 -7.26 -2.07 -3.31
N LYS A 148 -6.68 -1.09 -2.62
CA LYS A 148 -6.87 -0.80 -1.19
C LYS A 148 -7.19 0.66 -0.98
N GLU A 149 -8.34 0.95 -0.37
CA GLU A 149 -8.67 2.29 0.08
C GLU A 149 -8.46 2.39 1.60
N ILE A 150 -7.56 3.27 2.02
CA ILE A 150 -7.36 3.59 3.43
C ILE A 150 -7.74 5.03 3.72
N ILE A 151 -8.36 5.23 4.88
CA ILE A 151 -8.62 6.54 5.43
C ILE A 151 -7.40 6.92 6.25
N LEU A 152 -6.76 8.02 5.88
CA LEU A 152 -5.63 8.55 6.59
C LEU A 152 -6.10 9.61 7.58
N PRO A 153 -6.18 9.30 8.90
CA PRO A 153 -6.59 10.27 9.89
C PRO A 153 -5.50 11.33 10.07
N SER A 154 -5.92 12.55 10.42
CA SER A 154 -4.96 13.55 10.89
C SER A 154 -4.41 13.12 12.25
N GLY A 155 -3.12 13.33 12.50
CA GLY A 155 -2.48 13.00 13.79
C GLY A 155 -3.01 13.80 14.99
N SER A 156 -3.89 14.79 14.78
CA SER A 156 -4.47 15.64 15.82
C SER A 156 -6.00 15.71 15.70
N LEU A 157 -6.71 14.87 16.47
CA LEU A 157 -8.18 14.85 16.56
C LEU A 157 -8.83 16.18 17.00
N LYS A 158 -8.04 17.19 17.42
CA LYS A 158 -8.53 18.48 17.92
C LYS A 158 -8.66 19.58 16.87
N LYS A 159 -8.20 19.35 15.63
CA LYS A 159 -8.40 20.29 14.51
C LYS A 159 -9.25 19.62 13.43
N ILE A 160 -9.99 20.43 12.68
CA ILE A 160 -10.80 20.04 11.52
C ILE A 160 -10.04 18.99 10.71
N SER A 161 -10.48 17.73 10.79
CA SER A 161 -9.87 16.62 10.09
C SER A 161 -10.62 16.41 8.78
N PHE A 162 -9.98 16.71 7.66
CA PHE A 162 -10.44 16.23 6.36
C PHE A 162 -9.84 14.83 6.18
N PRO A 163 -10.63 13.74 6.25
CA PRO A 163 -10.10 12.40 6.00
C PRO A 163 -9.59 12.36 4.57
N VAL A 164 -8.28 12.18 4.41
CA VAL A 164 -7.68 11.93 3.10
C VAL A 164 -7.82 10.45 2.83
N ARG A 165 -8.50 10.10 1.74
CA ARG A 165 -8.55 8.72 1.27
C ARG A 165 -7.38 8.49 0.33
N ALA A 166 -6.61 7.46 0.59
CA ALA A 166 -5.55 7.01 -0.30
C ALA A 166 -5.92 5.66 -0.87
N SER A 167 -5.80 5.54 -2.19
CA SER A 167 -6.00 4.32 -2.94
C SER A 167 -4.64 3.77 -3.36
N PHE A 168 -4.37 2.52 -3.03
CA PHE A 168 -3.20 1.76 -3.47
C PHE A 168 -3.66 0.64 -4.38
N GLU A 169 -2.89 0.33 -5.42
CA GLU A 169 -3.17 -0.78 -6.32
C GLU A 169 -1.92 -1.64 -6.43
N TYR A 170 -2.12 -2.95 -6.31
CA TYR A 170 -1.05 -3.92 -6.24
C TYR A 170 -1.28 -5.03 -7.25
N SER A 171 -0.33 -5.27 -8.14
CA SER A 171 -0.32 -6.37 -9.11
C SER A 171 1.07 -6.98 -9.14
N SER A 172 1.18 -8.24 -9.57
CA SER A 172 2.48 -8.87 -9.76
C SER A 172 2.42 -9.83 -10.94
N ASP A 173 3.49 -9.84 -11.71
CA ASP A 173 3.69 -10.72 -12.85
C ASP A 173 4.75 -11.76 -12.50
N TYR A 174 4.51 -13.00 -12.90
CA TYR A 174 5.34 -14.15 -12.54
C TYR A 174 5.74 -14.95 -13.77
N SER A 175 6.96 -15.46 -13.74
CA SER A 175 7.47 -16.46 -14.66
C SER A 175 7.92 -17.68 -13.87
N VAL A 176 7.35 -18.84 -14.20
CA VAL A 176 7.72 -20.13 -13.62
C VAL A 176 8.44 -20.95 -14.68
N THR A 177 9.62 -21.42 -14.31
CA THR A 177 10.40 -22.37 -15.12
C THR A 177 10.66 -23.64 -14.31
N SER A 178 10.88 -24.75 -14.99
CA SER A 178 11.18 -26.04 -14.37
C SER A 178 12.43 -26.65 -14.96
N ASP A 179 13.31 -27.19 -14.11
CA ASP A 179 14.43 -28.04 -14.53
C ASP A 179 14.07 -29.54 -14.55
N GLY A 180 12.79 -29.87 -14.30
CA GLY A 180 12.27 -31.23 -14.18
C GLY A 180 12.31 -31.82 -12.76
N ILE A 181 12.96 -31.15 -11.80
CA ILE A 181 13.02 -31.56 -10.38
C ILE A 181 12.59 -30.41 -9.46
N ASN A 182 12.93 -29.18 -9.83
CA ASN A 182 12.68 -27.96 -9.09
C ASN A 182 11.97 -26.94 -9.97
N TYR A 183 11.21 -26.09 -9.30
CA TYR A 183 10.60 -24.92 -9.88
C TYR A 183 11.40 -23.67 -9.53
N PHE A 184 11.56 -22.77 -10.51
CA PHE A 184 12.13 -21.45 -10.30
C PHE A 184 11.06 -20.42 -10.60
N LEU A 185 10.83 -19.51 -9.64
CA LEU A 185 9.88 -18.42 -9.73
C LEU A 185 10.65 -17.10 -9.87
N GLU A 186 10.39 -16.38 -10.95
CA GLU A 186 10.88 -15.02 -11.18
C GLU A 186 9.70 -14.04 -11.17
N VAL A 187 9.89 -12.88 -10.53
CA VAL A 187 8.93 -11.76 -10.57
C VAL A 187 9.37 -10.82 -11.69
N LEU A 188 8.46 -10.46 -12.59
CA LEU A 188 8.73 -9.66 -13.78
C LEU A 188 8.54 -8.15 -13.54
#